data_AF-A0A484H6A7-F1
#
_entry.id   AF-A0A484H6A7-F1
#
_cell.length_a   1.000
_cell.length_b   1.000
_cell.length_c   1.000
_cell.angle_alpha   90.00
_cell.angle_beta   90.00
_cell.angle_gamma   90.00
#
_symmetry.space_group_name_H-M   'P 1'
#
loop_
_entity.id
_entity.type
_entity.pdbx_description
1 polymer ?
#
loop_
_entity_poly.entity_id
_entity_poly.type
_entity_poly.pdbx_seq_one_letter_code
_entity_poly.pdbx_strand_id
1 'polypeptide(L)'
;MLGRHWRKTTEVERAQFLKLFEDITVYTWSKRFRDYSDQDLTLIRVRPDEGDTVVDSKISQPQGAPLLVLWRLRRSDNGIRITDLVVEGVSMAVTYRSEYSAVIRHLGSITGLLVALQAKRDELKSRN
;
A
#
# COMPACT_ATOMS: atom_id res chain seq x y z
N MET A 1 -7.89 3.57 -2.59
CA MET A 1 -7.08 4.70 -2.07
C MET A 1 -7.55 6.08 -2.56
N LEU A 2 -8.17 6.23 -3.75
CA LEU A 2 -8.70 7.53 -4.19
C LEU A 2 -9.98 8.03 -3.47
N GLY A 3 -10.58 7.20 -2.60
CA GLY A 3 -11.75 7.59 -1.80
C GLY A 3 -12.89 8.15 -2.67
N ARG A 4 -13.47 9.29 -2.27
CA ARG A 4 -14.54 9.97 -3.01
C ARG A 4 -14.14 10.38 -4.42
N HIS A 5 -12.85 10.60 -4.68
CA HIS A 5 -12.34 11.04 -5.99
C HIS A 5 -12.47 9.93 -7.04
N TRP A 6 -12.48 8.66 -6.63
CA TRP A 6 -12.65 7.51 -7.54
C TRP A 6 -13.89 7.63 -8.43
N ARG A 7 -15.01 8.13 -7.87
CA ARG A 7 -16.28 8.32 -8.61
C ARG A 7 -16.18 9.38 -9.70
N LYS A 8 -15.22 10.31 -9.59
CA LYS A 8 -14.99 11.40 -10.55
C LYS A 8 -13.87 11.09 -11.55
N THR A 9 -13.22 9.93 -11.42
CA THR A 9 -12.13 9.49 -12.29
C THR A 9 -12.69 8.77 -13.52
N THR A 10 -12.20 9.12 -14.70
CA THR A 10 -12.51 8.40 -15.95
C THR A 10 -11.90 6.99 -15.94
N GLU A 11 -12.37 6.10 -16.81
CA GLU A 11 -11.81 4.73 -16.88
C GLU A 11 -10.32 4.72 -17.24
N VAL A 12 -9.90 5.62 -18.15
CA VAL A 12 -8.49 5.78 -18.55
C VAL A 12 -7.64 6.22 -17.36
N GLU A 13 -8.07 7.24 -16.62
CA GLU A 13 -7.36 7.71 -15.43
C GLU A 13 -7.33 6.66 -14.31
N ARG A 14 -8.41 5.86 -14.15
CA ARG A 14 -8.43 4.75 -13.19
C ARG A 14 -7.40 3.68 -13.55
N ALA A 15 -7.36 3.28 -14.82
CA ALA A 15 -6.39 2.29 -15.30
C ALA A 15 -4.95 2.79 -15.11
N GLN A 16 -4.70 4.07 -15.45
CA GLN A 16 -3.40 4.69 -15.25
C GLN A 16 -3.02 4.77 -13.76
N PHE A 17 -3.97 5.17 -12.89
CA PHE A 17 -3.75 5.20 -11.44
C PHE A 17 -3.38 3.82 -10.91
N LEU A 18 -4.13 2.78 -11.28
CA LEU A 18 -3.89 1.42 -10.80
C LEU A 18 -2.50 0.93 -11.21
N LYS A 19 -2.10 1.16 -12.46
CA LYS A 19 -0.76 0.82 -12.96
C LYS A 19 0.35 1.55 -12.21
N LEU A 20 0.21 2.86 -12.03
CA LEU A 20 1.18 3.67 -11.29
C LEU A 20 1.28 3.24 -9.82
N PHE A 21 0.13 2.97 -9.20
CA PHE A 21 0.07 2.50 -7.82
C PHE A 21 0.75 1.13 -7.67
N GLU A 22 0.50 0.20 -8.59
CA GLU A 22 1.17 -1.09 -8.63
C GLU A 22 2.68 -0.94 -8.79
N ASP A 23 3.14 -0.19 -9.78
CA ASP A 23 4.57 0.06 -10.02
C ASP A 23 5.26 0.63 -8.78
N ILE A 24 4.70 1.69 -8.19
CA ILE A 24 5.26 2.32 -6.98
C ILE A 24 5.30 1.35 -5.81
N THR A 25 4.24 0.55 -5.63
CA THR A 25 4.17 -0.47 -4.59
C THR A 25 5.27 -1.50 -4.79
N VAL A 26 5.40 -2.05 -6.00
CA VAL A 26 6.45 -3.02 -6.33
C VAL A 26 7.83 -2.42 -6.10
N TYR A 27 8.15 -1.23 -6.59
CA TYR A 27 9.49 -0.64 -6.40
C TYR A 27 9.79 -0.33 -4.93
N THR A 28 8.79 0.11 -4.16
CA THR A 28 8.96 0.46 -2.74
C THR A 28 9.21 -0.79 -1.90
N TRP A 29 8.44 -1.85 -2.13
CA TRP A 29 8.47 -3.04 -1.29
C TRP A 29 9.44 -4.10 -1.78
N SER A 30 9.68 -4.26 -3.09
CA SER A 30 10.70 -5.19 -3.61
C SER A 30 12.09 -4.91 -3.03
N LYS A 31 12.43 -3.63 -2.89
CA LYS A 31 13.68 -3.22 -2.23
C LYS A 31 13.67 -3.59 -0.75
N ARG A 32 12.62 -3.23 -0.02
CA ARG A 32 12.49 -3.54 1.41
C ARG A 32 12.53 -5.05 1.67
N PHE A 33 11.90 -5.86 0.83
CA PHE A 33 11.97 -7.31 0.94
C PHE A 33 13.36 -7.88 0.63
N ARG A 34 14.13 -7.28 -0.29
CA ARG A 34 15.55 -7.63 -0.46
C ARG A 34 16.38 -7.26 0.76
N ASP A 35 16.12 -6.09 1.36
CA ASP A 35 16.78 -5.65 2.60
C ASP A 35 16.36 -6.50 3.82
N TYR A 36 15.28 -7.28 3.69
CA TYR A 36 14.73 -8.19 4.71
C TYR A 36 14.97 -9.67 4.39
N SER A 37 15.89 -10.00 3.48
CA SER A 37 16.19 -11.40 3.11
C SER A 37 16.60 -12.29 4.29
N ASP A 38 17.16 -11.68 5.34
CA ASP A 38 17.67 -12.37 6.52
C ASP A 38 16.76 -12.17 7.75
N GLN A 39 15.54 -11.66 7.54
CA GLN A 39 14.57 -11.38 8.61
C GLN A 39 13.44 -12.41 8.62
N ASP A 40 13.15 -12.96 9.80
CA ASP A 40 12.05 -13.89 10.00
C ASP A 40 10.72 -13.15 10.19
N LEU A 41 9.72 -13.51 9.38
CA LEU A 41 8.33 -13.17 9.63
C LEU A 41 7.69 -14.25 10.49
N THR A 42 7.29 -13.90 11.71
CA THR A 42 6.57 -14.81 12.61
C THR A 42 5.11 -14.40 12.74
N LEU A 43 4.19 -15.34 12.51
CA LEU A 43 2.77 -15.15 12.79
C LEU A 43 2.52 -15.16 14.30
N ILE A 44 1.80 -14.17 14.79
CA ILE A 44 1.42 -14.04 16.21
C ILE A 44 0.03 -14.65 16.42
N ARG A 45 -0.95 -14.21 15.62
CA ARG A 45 -2.32 -14.74 15.68
C ARG A 45 -3.12 -14.42 14.42
N VAL A 46 -4.20 -15.18 14.22
CA VAL A 46 -5.19 -14.97 13.17
C VAL A 46 -6.56 -14.81 13.81
N ARG A 47 -7.33 -13.80 13.38
CA ARG A 47 -8.65 -13.51 13.93
C ARG A 47 -9.60 -12.97 12.86
N PRO A 48 -10.91 -13.29 12.91
CA PRO A 48 -11.90 -12.61 12.09
C PRO A 48 -12.06 -11.13 12.52
N ASP A 49 -12.45 -10.27 11.58
CA ASP A 49 -12.66 -8.83 11.79
C ASP A 49 -13.67 -8.30 10.75
N GLU A 50 -14.95 -8.16 11.12
CA GLU A 50 -15.99 -7.54 10.26
C GLU A 50 -16.07 -8.07 8.79
N GLY A 51 -16.01 -9.40 8.62
CA GLY A 51 -16.02 -10.04 7.29
C GLY A 51 -14.65 -10.10 6.61
N ASP A 52 -13.63 -9.51 7.24
CA ASP A 52 -12.22 -9.71 6.92
C ASP A 52 -11.59 -10.74 7.87
N THR A 53 -10.39 -11.17 7.50
CA THR A 53 -9.47 -11.90 8.37
C THR A 53 -8.28 -11.00 8.65
N VAL A 54 -7.90 -10.90 9.91
CA VAL A 54 -6.72 -10.16 10.34
C VAL A 54 -5.65 -11.13 10.82
N VAL A 55 -4.45 -10.97 10.31
CA VAL A 55 -3.27 -11.73 10.70
C VAL A 55 -2.27 -10.77 11.34
N ASP A 56 -1.96 -10.99 12.61
CA ASP A 56 -0.93 -10.22 13.30
C ASP A 56 0.40 -10.97 13.15
N SER A 57 1.46 -10.24 12.79
CA SER A 57 2.81 -10.79 12.62
C SER A 57 3.88 -9.85 13.18
N LYS A 58 5.06 -10.41 13.43
CA LYS A 58 6.28 -9.66 13.72
C LYS A 58 7.34 -9.96 12.67
N ILE A 59 8.11 -8.96 12.28
CA ILE A 59 9.30 -9.10 11.43
C ILE A 59 10.52 -8.76 12.29
N SER A 60 11.45 -9.71 12.44
CA SER A 60 12.68 -9.49 13.21
C SER A 60 13.57 -8.47 12.52
N GLN A 61 14.24 -7.57 13.25
CA GLN A 61 15.20 -6.63 12.67
C GLN A 61 16.63 -6.95 13.13
N PRO A 62 17.67 -6.78 12.28
CA PRO A 62 19.07 -6.97 12.67
C PRO A 62 19.48 -6.10 13.86
N GLN A 63 18.87 -4.92 13.98
CA GLN A 63 19.05 -4.00 15.09
C GLN A 63 17.69 -3.39 15.45
N GLY A 64 17.41 -3.25 16.74
CA GLY A 64 16.17 -2.63 17.24
C GLY A 64 15.05 -3.63 17.55
N ALA A 65 13.86 -3.09 17.83
CA ALA A 65 12.68 -3.89 18.14
C ALA A 65 12.07 -4.52 16.87
N PRO A 66 11.45 -5.71 16.96
CA PRO A 66 10.71 -6.30 15.84
C PRO A 66 9.60 -5.37 15.34
N LEU A 67 9.40 -5.34 14.03
CA LEU A 67 8.31 -4.58 13.40
C LEU A 67 7.00 -5.36 13.56
N LEU A 68 5.96 -4.73 14.09
CA LEU A 68 4.61 -5.28 14.11
C LEU A 68 3.89 -4.96 12.80
N VAL A 69 3.46 -6.01 12.11
CA VAL A 69 2.71 -5.92 10.86
C VAL A 69 1.42 -6.71 10.99
N LEU A 70 0.30 -6.01 10.83
CA LEU A 70 -1.03 -6.57 10.78
C LEU A 70 -1.51 -6.56 9.33
N TRP A 71 -1.90 -7.72 8.84
CA TRP A 71 -2.40 -7.94 7.49
C TRP A 71 -3.91 -8.03 7.56
N ARG A 72 -4.64 -7.15 6.87
CA ARG A 72 -6.09 -7.28 6.69
C ARG A 72 -6.35 -7.97 5.36
N LEU A 73 -7.04 -9.09 5.40
CA LEU A 73 -7.34 -9.93 4.26
C LEU A 73 -8.84 -10.00 4.03
N ARG A 74 -9.26 -9.88 2.78
CA ARG A 74 -10.65 -10.06 2.36
C ARG A 74 -10.75 -11.26 1.44
N ARG A 75 -11.73 -12.12 1.70
CA ARG A 75 -12.10 -13.20 0.79
C ARG A 75 -13.03 -12.65 -0.30
N SER A 76 -12.79 -13.07 -1.53
CA SER A 76 -13.63 -12.80 -2.69
C SER A 76 -13.76 -14.07 -3.54
N ASP A 77 -14.61 -14.05 -4.56
CA ASP A 77 -14.76 -15.17 -5.50
C ASP A 77 -13.45 -15.53 -6.21
N ASN A 78 -12.54 -14.56 -6.30
CA ASN A 78 -11.21 -14.71 -6.89
C ASN A 78 -10.11 -15.07 -5.87
N GLY A 79 -10.49 -15.52 -4.67
CA GLY A 79 -9.57 -15.88 -3.60
C GLY A 79 -9.36 -14.79 -2.54
N ILE A 80 -8.36 -15.03 -1.68
CA ILE A 80 -7.98 -14.15 -0.58
C ILE A 80 -7.07 -13.05 -1.11
N ARG A 81 -7.36 -11.79 -0.75
CA ARG A 81 -6.53 -10.64 -1.10
C ARG A 81 -6.19 -9.83 0.14
N ILE A 82 -4.99 -9.31 0.21
CA ILE A 82 -4.60 -8.31 1.20
C ILE A 82 -5.27 -6.99 0.81
N THR A 83 -6.06 -6.42 1.69
CA THR A 83 -6.77 -5.14 1.47
C THR A 83 -6.12 -3.98 2.21
N ASP A 84 -5.37 -4.26 3.27
CA ASP A 84 -4.61 -3.25 4.01
C ASP A 84 -3.43 -3.89 4.75
N LEU A 85 -2.40 -3.08 4.96
CA LEU A 85 -1.28 -3.37 5.85
C LEU A 85 -1.30 -2.32 6.96
N VAL A 86 -1.27 -2.76 8.20
CA VAL A 86 -1.13 -1.89 9.36
C VAL A 86 0.26 -2.13 9.94
N VAL A 87 1.13 -1.14 9.80
CA VAL A 87 2.52 -1.21 10.26
C VAL A 87 2.65 -0.31 11.47
N GLU A 88 3.07 -0.85 12.62
CA GLU A 88 3.20 -0.08 13.88
C GLU A 88 1.91 0.69 14.23
N GLY A 89 0.75 0.07 14.01
CA GLY A 89 -0.57 0.67 14.27
C GLY A 89 -1.06 1.65 13.19
N VAL A 90 -0.28 1.91 12.14
CA VAL A 90 -0.64 2.85 11.06
C VAL A 90 -1.12 2.09 9.83
N SER A 91 -2.38 2.31 9.44
CA SER A 91 -2.96 1.77 8.19
C SER A 91 -2.36 2.45 6.97
N MET A 92 -1.70 1.66 6.13
CA MET A 92 -1.13 2.14 4.87
C MET A 92 -2.21 2.59 3.89
N ALA A 93 -3.35 1.90 3.82
CA ALA A 93 -4.45 2.30 2.96
C ALA A 93 -5.08 3.64 3.36
N VAL A 94 -5.13 3.95 4.67
CA VAL A 94 -5.57 5.24 5.17
C VAL A 94 -4.53 6.32 4.90
N THR A 95 -3.25 6.05 5.17
CA THR A 95 -2.14 6.97 4.90
C THR A 95 -2.12 7.40 3.43
N TYR A 96 -2.07 6.45 2.49
CA TYR A 96 -2.08 6.77 1.06
C TYR A 96 -3.35 7.49 0.61
N ARG A 97 -4.51 7.14 1.18
CA ARG A 97 -5.75 7.89 0.89
C ARG A 97 -5.64 9.35 1.31
N SER A 98 -5.06 9.62 2.48
CA SER A 98 -4.84 10.97 2.98
C SER A 98 -3.88 11.74 2.09
N GLU A 99 -2.73 11.14 1.75
CA GLU A 99 -1.71 11.73 0.89
C GLU A 99 -2.26 12.06 -0.50
N TYR A 100 -2.91 11.11 -1.18
CA TYR A 100 -3.47 11.34 -2.51
C TYR A 100 -4.59 12.38 -2.48
N SER A 101 -5.41 12.39 -1.43
CA SER A 101 -6.44 13.42 -1.26
C SER A 101 -5.82 14.80 -1.06
N ALA A 102 -4.70 14.91 -0.34
CA ALA A 102 -3.98 16.16 -0.16
C ALA A 102 -3.38 16.66 -1.49
N VAL A 103 -2.75 15.78 -2.26
CA VAL A 103 -2.20 16.12 -3.59
C VAL A 103 -3.31 16.56 -4.54
N ILE A 104 -4.43 15.84 -4.61
CA ILE A 104 -5.56 16.23 -5.46
C ILE A 104 -6.12 17.60 -5.03
N ARG A 105 -6.23 17.88 -3.73
CA ARG A 105 -6.69 19.19 -3.25
C ARG A 105 -5.71 20.31 -3.64
N HIS A 106 -4.41 20.06 -3.50
CA HIS A 106 -3.37 21.04 -3.82
C HIS A 106 -3.26 21.32 -5.32
N LEU A 107 -3.32 20.28 -6.15
CA LEU A 107 -3.20 20.38 -7.61
C LEU A 107 -4.54 20.55 -8.34
N GLY A 108 -5.65 20.57 -7.59
CA GLY A 108 -7.01 20.77 -8.11
C GLY A 108 -7.58 19.64 -8.98
N SER A 109 -6.83 18.57 -9.24
CA SER A 109 -7.25 17.55 -10.24
C SER A 109 -6.67 16.15 -9.97
N ILE A 110 -7.34 15.13 -10.53
CA ILE A 110 -6.81 13.76 -10.56
C ILE A 110 -5.62 13.67 -11.51
N THR A 111 -5.68 14.37 -12.65
CA THR A 111 -4.56 14.46 -13.60
C THR A 111 -3.28 14.94 -12.91
N GLY A 112 -3.37 15.96 -12.05
CA GLY A 112 -2.23 16.42 -11.24
C GLY A 112 -1.65 15.32 -10.34
N LEU A 113 -2.49 14.52 -9.70
CA LEU A 113 -2.03 13.35 -8.94
C LEU A 113 -1.32 12.33 -9.85
N LEU A 114 -1.86 12.02 -11.03
CA LEU A 114 -1.27 11.05 -11.95
C LEU A 114 0.12 11.50 -12.41
N VAL A 115 0.32 12.80 -12.69
CA VAL A 115 1.62 13.38 -13.01
C VAL A 115 2.60 13.23 -11.84
N ALA A 116 2.16 13.53 -10.61
CA ALA A 116 2.99 13.38 -9.42
C ALA A 116 3.39 11.91 -9.17
N LEU A 117 2.46 10.97 -9.34
CA LEU A 117 2.74 9.53 -9.22
C LEU A 117 3.67 9.02 -10.32
N GLN A 118 3.52 9.52 -11.55
CA GLN A 118 4.40 9.20 -12.67
C GLN A 118 5.84 9.64 -12.37
N ALA A 119 6.03 10.88 -11.92
CA ALA A 119 7.34 11.37 -11.47
C ALA A 119 7.92 10.52 -10.33
N LYS A 120 7.08 10.13 -9.36
CA LYS A 120 7.51 9.27 -8.25
C LYS A 120 7.95 7.89 -8.71
N ARG A 121 7.21 7.28 -9.65
CA ARG A 121 7.57 5.99 -10.23
C ARG A 121 8.92 6.08 -10.95
N ASP A 122 9.15 7.14 -11.71
CA ASP A 122 10.41 7.32 -12.46
C ASP A 122 11.61 7.53 -11.52
N GLU A 123 11.43 8.27 -10.42
CA GLU A 123 12.43 8.38 -9.35
C GLU A 123 12.74 7.02 -8.69
N LEU A 124 11.72 6.22 -8.42
CA LEU A 124 11.91 4.89 -7.80
C LEU A 124 12.55 3.88 -8.76
N LYS A 125 12.25 4.00 -10.05
CA LYS A 125 12.82 3.15 -11.10
C LYS A 125 14.30 3.44 -11.31
N SER A 126 14.74 4.71 -11.24
CA SER A 126 16.16 5.06 -11.43
C SER A 126 17.06 4.68 -10.26
N ARG A 127 16.47 4.38 -9.09
CA ARG A 127 17.16 3.98 -7.86
C ARG A 127 17.25 2.45 -7.66
N ASN A 128 16.62 1.67 -8.53
CA ASN A 128 16.61 0.21 -8.53
C ASN A 128 17.39 -0.32 -9.73
#